data_AF-A0A212K6A3-F1
#
_entry.id   AF-A0A212K6A3-F1
#
_cell.length_a   1.000
_cell.length_b   1.000
_cell.length_c   1.000
_cell.angle_alpha   90.00
_cell.angle_beta   90.00
_cell.angle_gamma   90.00
#
_symmetry.space_group_name_H-M   'P 1'
#
loop_
_entity.id
_entity.type
_entity.pdbx_description
1 polymer ?
#
loop_
_entity_poly.entity_id
_entity_poly.type
_entity_poly.pdbx_seq_one_letter_code
_entity_poly.pdbx_strand_id
1 'polypeptide(L)'
;MIYEVKKDEVTLEIDDNVFFDKQPKEFRKLYENGRITDIKDEDGNVISTIPSDNVEFDNCYVEVYDNGSIIITLKHDEDVTV
;
A
#
# COMPACT_ATOMS: atom_id res chain seq x y z
N MET A 1 6.92 7.22 13.21
CA MET A 1 6.49 6.03 13.97
C MET A 1 6.74 4.86 13.05
N ILE A 2 7.28 3.77 13.59
CA ILE A 2 7.56 2.58 12.80
C ILE A 2 6.32 1.68 12.80
N TYR A 3 5.89 1.27 11.61
CA TYR A 3 4.76 0.40 11.36
C TYR A 3 5.23 -0.90 10.73
N GLU A 4 4.62 -2.01 11.12
CA GLU A 4 4.75 -3.29 10.44
C GLU A 4 3.75 -3.31 9.27
N VAL A 5 4.24 -3.40 8.03
CA VAL A 5 3.44 -3.44 6.80
C VAL A 5 3.54 -4.84 6.20
N LYS A 6 2.38 -5.47 5.95
CA LYS A 6 2.28 -6.86 5.45
C LYS A 6 1.70 -6.91 4.05
N LYS A 7 2.32 -7.69 3.17
CA LYS A 7 1.77 -8.05 1.86
C LYS A 7 2.15 -9.49 1.54
N ASP A 8 1.16 -10.35 1.39
CA ASP A 8 1.34 -11.78 1.15
C ASP A 8 2.24 -12.42 2.23
N GLU A 9 3.40 -12.97 1.86
CA GLU A 9 4.37 -13.55 2.79
C GLU A 9 5.46 -12.56 3.25
N VAL A 10 5.38 -11.29 2.84
CA VAL A 10 6.37 -10.25 3.13
C VAL A 10 5.91 -9.38 4.29
N THR A 11 6.82 -9.14 5.24
CA THR A 11 6.62 -8.21 6.37
C THR A 11 7.77 -7.21 6.41
N LEU A 12 7.45 -5.91 6.45
CA LEU A 12 8.41 -4.81 6.38
C LEU A 12 8.17 -3.80 7.49
N GLU A 13 9.24 -3.21 8.03
CA GLU A 13 9.18 -2.11 8.99
C GLU A 13 9.32 -0.77 8.26
N ILE A 14 8.30 0.09 8.36
CA ILE A 14 8.19 1.37 7.65
C ILE A 14 8.06 2.52 8.64
N ASP A 15 8.94 3.51 8.58
CA ASP A 15 8.85 4.72 9.43
C ASP A 15 8.11 5.84 8.71
N ASP A 16 6.92 6.23 9.14
CA ASP A 16 6.13 7.29 8.50
C ASP A 16 6.81 8.68 8.55
N ASN A 17 7.84 8.87 9.38
CA ASN A 17 8.64 10.09 9.41
C ASN A 17 9.71 10.14 8.31
N VAL A 18 9.90 9.04 7.58
CA VAL A 18 10.89 8.91 6.51
C VAL A 18 10.20 9.00 5.16
N PHE A 19 10.72 9.86 4.28
CA PHE A 19 10.17 10.03 2.93
C PHE A 19 10.23 8.73 2.12
N PHE A 20 9.27 8.56 1.21
CA PHE A 20 9.09 7.36 0.39
C PHE A 20 10.37 6.91 -0.32
N ASP A 21 11.16 7.81 -0.89
CA ASP A 21 12.39 7.48 -1.61
C ASP A 21 13.49 6.86 -0.72
N LYS A 22 13.39 7.07 0.59
CA LYS A 22 14.31 6.57 1.62
C LYS A 22 13.82 5.29 2.30
N GLN A 23 12.59 4.87 2.04
CA GLN A 23 12.05 3.60 2.55
C GLN A 23 12.74 2.38 1.92
N PRO A 24 12.61 1.19 2.54
CA PRO A 24 13.12 -0.06 2.00
C PRO A 24 12.75 -0.24 0.53
N LYS A 25 13.72 -0.68 -0.28
CA LYS A 25 13.52 -0.86 -1.73
C LYS A 25 12.38 -1.84 -2.05
N GLU A 26 12.20 -2.84 -1.21
CA GLU A 26 11.12 -3.81 -1.34
C GLU A 26 9.75 -3.18 -1.11
N PHE A 27 9.60 -2.37 -0.06
CA PHE A 27 8.37 -1.61 0.20
C PHE A 27 7.99 -0.73 -0.98
N ARG A 28 8.96 0.03 -1.51
CA ARG A 28 8.69 0.90 -2.68
C ARG A 28 8.21 0.10 -3.89
N LYS A 29 8.79 -1.07 -4.15
CA LYS A 29 8.33 -1.94 -5.25
C LYS A 29 6.91 -2.45 -5.02
N LEU A 30 6.60 -2.90 -3.80
CA LEU A 30 5.25 -3.37 -3.45
C LEU A 30 4.22 -2.25 -3.60
N TYR A 31 4.56 -1.05 -3.13
CA TYR A 31 3.72 0.13 -3.29
C TYR A 31 3.49 0.46 -4.78
N GLU A 32 4.54 0.63 -5.59
CA GLU A 32 4.39 0.96 -7.02
C GLU A 32 3.61 -0.11 -7.80
N ASN A 33 3.76 -1.40 -7.43
CA ASN A 33 2.97 -2.47 -8.03
C ASN A 33 1.49 -2.40 -7.64
N GLY A 34 1.20 -2.10 -6.37
CA GLY A 34 -0.17 -1.98 -5.86
C GLY A 34 -0.86 -0.66 -6.25
N ARG A 35 -0.08 0.34 -6.65
CA ARG A 35 -0.54 1.65 -7.12
C ARG A 35 -1.31 1.59 -8.43
N ILE A 36 -1.23 0.47 -9.16
CA ILE A 36 -1.86 0.31 -10.47
C ILE A 36 -3.21 -0.38 -10.29
N THR A 37 -4.30 0.33 -10.60
CA THR A 37 -5.63 -0.26 -10.67
C THR A 37 -5.98 -0.59 -12.12
N ASP A 38 -6.27 -1.85 -12.39
CA ASP A 38 -6.77 -2.32 -13.68
C ASP A 38 -8.26 -2.01 -13.83
N ILE A 39 -8.60 -1.25 -14.87
CA ILE A 39 -9.97 -1.09 -15.35
C ILE A 39 -10.24 -2.25 -16.30
N LYS A 40 -11.24 -3.06 -15.97
CA LYS A 40 -11.63 -4.24 -16.74
C LYS A 40 -12.97 -4.03 -17.46
N ASP A 41 -13.12 -4.65 -18.62
CA ASP A 41 -14.41 -4.76 -19.30
C ASP A 41 -15.34 -5.80 -18.61
N GLU A 42 -16.56 -5.97 -19.12
CA GLU A 42 -17.54 -6.93 -18.58
C GLU A 42 -17.07 -8.39 -18.68
N ASP A 43 -16.11 -8.68 -19.57
CA ASP A 43 -15.51 -10.00 -19.77
C ASP A 43 -14.25 -10.22 -18.88
N GLY A 44 -13.85 -9.22 -18.10
CA GLY A 44 -12.71 -9.27 -17.19
C GLY A 44 -11.35 -8.96 -17.82
N ASN A 45 -11.30 -8.50 -19.07
CA ASN A 45 -10.07 -8.08 -19.73
C ASN A 45 -9.67 -6.68 -19.30
N VAL A 46 -8.38 -6.47 -19.03
CA VAL A 46 -7.84 -5.14 -18.70
C VAL A 46 -7.87 -4.25 -19.95
N ILE A 47 -8.63 -3.14 -19.89
CA ILE A 47 -8.75 -2.16 -20.97
C ILE A 47 -7.98 -0.86 -20.68
N SER A 48 -7.68 -0.58 -19.42
CA SER A 48 -6.89 0.58 -19.00
C SER A 48 -6.30 0.35 -17.62
N THR A 49 -5.24 1.09 -17.29
CA THR A 49 -4.70 1.14 -15.93
C THR A 49 -4.66 2.57 -15.44
N ILE A 50 -5.00 2.79 -14.18
CA ILE A 50 -4.93 4.12 -13.54
C ILE A 50 -4.05 4.04 -12.29
N PRO A 51 -3.16 5.03 -12.07
CA PRO A 51 -2.44 5.14 -10.82
C PRO A 51 -3.40 5.56 -9.70
N SER A 52 -3.27 4.94 -8.54
CA SER A 52 -3.96 5.26 -7.29
C SER A 52 -2.90 5.53 -6.23
N ASP A 53 -2.89 6.72 -5.64
CA ASP A 53 -1.90 7.07 -4.62
C ASP A 53 -2.21 6.44 -3.24
N ASN A 54 -3.34 5.72 -3.15
CA ASN A 54 -3.68 4.86 -2.01
C ASN A 54 -3.48 3.39 -2.40
N VAL A 55 -2.66 2.67 -1.63
CA VAL A 55 -2.34 1.26 -1.85
C VAL A 55 -2.73 0.45 -0.62
N GLU A 56 -3.48 -0.63 -0.86
CA GLU A 56 -3.90 -1.57 0.17
C GLU A 56 -2.86 -2.65 0.44
N PHE A 57 -2.47 -2.75 1.71
CA PHE A 57 -1.68 -3.82 2.29
C PHE A 57 -2.57 -4.69 3.17
N ASP A 58 -2.11 -5.87 3.57
CA ASP A 58 -2.96 -6.86 4.25
C ASP A 58 -3.51 -6.30 5.57
N ASN A 59 -2.69 -5.53 6.29
CA ASN A 59 -3.00 -4.98 7.60
C ASN A 59 -3.12 -3.46 7.65
N CYS A 60 -2.93 -2.74 6.54
CA CYS A 60 -2.98 -1.29 6.51
C CYS A 60 -3.28 -0.72 5.13
N TYR A 61 -3.56 0.58 5.07
CA TYR A 61 -3.57 1.38 3.86
C TYR A 61 -2.39 2.35 3.90
N VAL A 62 -1.72 2.51 2.76
CA VAL A 62 -0.58 3.41 2.61
C VAL A 62 -0.94 4.45 1.56
N GLU A 63 -0.78 5.72 1.92
CA GLU A 63 -0.90 6.85 1.01
C GLU A 63 0.45 7.56 0.89
N VAL A 64 0.87 7.90 -0.33
CA VAL A 64 2.10 8.65 -0.59
C VAL A 64 1.75 9.94 -1.31
N TYR A 65 2.12 11.07 -0.71
CA TYR A 65 1.91 12.39 -1.27
C TYR A 65 3.01 12.76 -2.28
N ASP A 66 2.75 13.74 -3.15
CA ASP A 66 3.70 14.23 -4.15
C ASP A 66 5.05 14.69 -3.56
N ASN A 67 5.05 15.15 -2.32
CA ASN A 67 6.26 15.56 -1.59
C ASN A 67 7.06 14.37 -1.01
N GLY A 68 6.58 13.14 -1.21
CA GLY A 68 7.16 11.90 -0.70
C GLY A 68 6.76 11.55 0.74
N SER A 69 5.94 12.36 1.40
CA SER A 69 5.40 12.02 2.74
C SER A 69 4.47 10.82 2.66
N ILE A 70 4.48 10.00 3.70
CA ILE A 70 3.70 8.76 3.77
C ILE A 70 2.71 8.87 4.93
N ILE A 71 1.47 8.45 4.71
CA ILE A 71 0.50 8.20 5.77
C ILE A 71 0.17 6.71 5.78
N ILE A 72 0.25 6.10 6.97
CA ILE A 72 -0.09 4.69 7.18
C ILE A 72 -1.32 4.63 8.09
N THR A 73 -2.40 4.08 7.56
CA THR A 73 -3.64 3.84 8.32
C THR A 73 -3.78 2.36 8.58
N LEU A 74 -3.65 1.94 9.84
CA LEU A 74 -3.84 0.54 10.21
C LEU A 74 -5.30 0.13 9.98
N LYS A 75 -5.51 -1.05 9.41
CA LYS A 75 -6.83 -1.68 9.43
C LYS A 75 -7.08 -2.09 10.88
N HIS A 76 -8.23 -1.72 11.43
CA HIS A 76 -8.66 -2.33 12.67
C HIS A 76 -8.90 -3.81 12.39
N ASP A 77 -8.15 -4.69 13.06
CA ASP A 77 -8.61 -6.05 13.29
C ASP A 77 -9.99 -5.88 13.96
N GLU A 78 -11.06 -6.25 13.25
CA GLU A 78 -12.34 -6.44 13.93
C GLU A 78 -12.10 -7.53 14.97
N ASP A 79 -11.99 -7.07 16.21
CA ASP A 79 -11.98 -7.87 17.43
C ASP A 79 -13.00 -9.00 17.27
N VAL A 80 -12.47 -10.23 17.29
CA VAL A 80 -13.20 -11.49 17.45
C VAL A 80 -14.41 -11.24 18.36
N THR A 81 -15.61 -11.21 17.77
CA THR A 81 -16.84 -11.04 18.55
C THR A 81 -17.74 -12.28 18.44
N VAL A 82 -17.56 -13.11 19.48
CA VAL A 82 -18.47 -14.07 20.15
C VAL A 82 -18.80 -15.39 19.44
#